data_AF-A0A920RP20-F1
#
_entry.id   AF-A0A920RP20-F1
#
_cell.length_a   1.000
_cell.length_b   1.000
_cell.length_c   1.000
_cell.angle_alpha   90.00
_cell.angle_beta   90.00
_cell.angle_gamma   90.00
#
_symmetry.space_group_name_H-M   'P 1'
#
loop_
_entity.id
_entity.type
_entity.pdbx_description
1 polymer ?
#
loop_
_entity_poly.entity_id
_entity_poly.type
_entity_poly.pdbx_seq_one_letter_code
_entity_poly.pdbx_strand_id
1 'polypeptide(L)'
;MSTYPPLSRTLVPALIVATTLVPPLASAAELVQLNPGAHIAIIGNNLADRMQHHGWLETYLQAEFPQHRLSIRKLGFTGDEVKPARDRPTSAAPTSG
;
A
#
# COMPACT_ATOMS: atom_id res chain seq x y z
N MET A 1 2.17 -23.06 -61.20
CA MET A 1 2.53 -22.16 -60.09
C MET A 1 1.26 -21.83 -59.33
N SER A 2 1.31 -22.06 -58.01
CA SER A 2 0.16 -22.17 -57.09
C SER A 2 -0.49 -20.81 -56.81
N THR A 3 -1.82 -20.77 -56.86
CA THR A 3 -2.67 -19.62 -56.52
C THR A 3 -3.37 -19.91 -55.19
N TYR A 4 -3.20 -19.07 -54.18
CA TYR A 4 -3.81 -19.26 -52.85
C TYR A 4 -5.21 -18.63 -52.76
N PRO A 5 -6.22 -19.27 -52.12
CA PRO A 5 -7.52 -18.66 -51.84
C PRO A 5 -7.52 -17.87 -50.51
N PRO A 6 -8.33 -16.80 -50.35
CA PRO A 6 -8.43 -16.05 -49.11
C PRO A 6 -9.40 -16.73 -48.13
N LEU A 7 -8.83 -17.36 -47.09
CA LEU A 7 -9.58 -17.98 -46.00
C LEU A 7 -9.60 -17.07 -44.76
N SER A 8 -10.70 -17.17 -44.00
CA SER A 8 -10.86 -16.80 -42.58
C SER A 8 -11.26 -15.36 -42.25
N ARG A 9 -12.57 -15.14 -42.23
CA ARG A 9 -13.21 -13.88 -41.83
C ARG A 9 -14.41 -14.12 -40.90
N THR A 10 -14.31 -15.04 -39.93
CA THR A 10 -15.43 -15.37 -39.03
C THR A 10 -15.07 -15.81 -37.60
N LEU A 11 -13.80 -15.77 -37.17
CA LEU A 11 -13.38 -16.20 -35.83
C LEU A 11 -13.11 -15.04 -34.85
N VAL A 12 -13.97 -14.03 -34.83
CA VAL A 12 -13.83 -12.88 -33.90
C VAL A 12 -14.93 -12.79 -32.83
N PRO A 13 -16.20 -13.22 -33.01
CA PRO A 13 -17.21 -12.87 -32.02
C PRO A 13 -17.23 -13.79 -30.79
N ALA A 14 -16.63 -14.99 -30.86
CA ALA A 14 -16.69 -15.95 -29.75
C ALA A 14 -15.82 -15.57 -28.53
N LEU A 15 -14.89 -14.62 -28.67
CA LEU A 15 -14.00 -14.21 -27.58
C LEU A 15 -14.62 -13.11 -26.68
N ILE A 16 -15.71 -12.47 -27.09
CA ILE A 16 -16.26 -11.29 -26.39
C ILE A 16 -17.17 -11.67 -25.21
N VAL A 17 -17.78 -12.87 -25.22
CA VAL A 17 -18.81 -13.26 -24.25
C VAL A 17 -18.25 -13.83 -22.94
N ALA A 18 -16.98 -14.24 -22.89
CA ALA A 18 -16.39 -14.88 -21.71
C ALA A 18 -15.81 -13.91 -20.65
N THR A 19 -15.87 -12.60 -20.87
CA THR A 19 -15.14 -11.61 -20.06
C THR A 19 -15.96 -10.93 -18.94
N THR A 20 -17.25 -11.24 -18.77
CA THR A 20 -18.15 -10.40 -17.95
C THR A 20 -18.39 -10.87 -16.50
N LEU A 21 -17.62 -11.81 -15.95
CA LEU A 21 -17.79 -12.17 -14.53
C LEU A 21 -16.48 -12.29 -13.77
N VAL A 22 -15.81 -11.14 -13.57
CA VAL A 22 -14.81 -10.98 -12.52
C VAL A 22 -15.52 -10.33 -11.32
N PRO A 23 -15.74 -11.05 -10.21
CA PRO A 23 -16.23 -10.42 -8.99
C PRO A 23 -15.16 -9.45 -8.47
N PRO A 24 -15.52 -8.23 -8.03
CA PRO A 24 -14.56 -7.34 -7.41
C PRO A 24 -14.10 -7.95 -6.07
N LEU A 25 -12.81 -8.28 -5.95
CA LEU A 25 -12.15 -8.49 -4.66
C LEU A 25 -12.06 -7.14 -3.94
N ALA A 26 -13.18 -6.67 -3.40
CA ALA A 26 -13.20 -5.49 -2.54
C ALA A 26 -12.85 -5.92 -1.11
N SER A 27 -11.55 -6.04 -0.81
CA SER A 27 -11.09 -5.81 0.56
C SER A 27 -10.94 -4.31 0.72
N ALA A 28 -12.05 -3.64 1.07
CA ALA A 28 -12.01 -2.25 1.49
C ALA A 28 -11.37 -2.24 2.89
N ALA A 29 -10.04 -2.13 2.95
CA ALA A 29 -9.41 -1.54 4.10
C ALA A 29 -10.12 -0.21 4.35
N GLU A 30 -10.60 0.00 5.57
CA GLU A 30 -11.32 1.21 5.95
C GLU A 30 -10.53 2.42 5.49
N LEU A 31 -11.12 3.21 4.57
CA LEU A 31 -10.45 4.36 3.99
C LEU A 31 -10.19 5.35 5.12
N VAL A 32 -8.92 5.61 5.40
CA VAL A 32 -8.50 6.59 6.40
C VAL A 32 -8.97 7.97 5.93
N GLN A 33 -9.88 8.57 6.68
CA GLN A 33 -10.36 9.92 6.42
C GLN A 33 -9.33 10.93 6.89
N LEU A 34 -8.83 11.76 5.96
CA LEU A 34 -7.87 12.82 6.27
C LEU A 34 -8.62 14.10 6.62
N ASN A 35 -8.58 14.49 7.88
CA ASN A 35 -9.16 15.76 8.33
C ASN A 35 -8.18 16.93 8.08
N PRO A 36 -8.68 18.16 7.87
CA PRO A 36 -7.82 19.34 7.82
C PRO A 36 -6.99 19.50 9.11
N GLY A 37 -5.71 19.81 8.97
CA GLY A 37 -4.74 19.90 10.05
C GLY A 37 -4.28 18.54 10.59
N ALA A 38 -4.59 17.43 9.91
CA ALA A 38 -4.17 16.11 10.37
C ALA A 38 -2.65 15.97 10.43
N HIS A 39 -2.20 15.28 11.49
CA HIS A 39 -0.81 14.90 11.69
C HIS A 39 -0.62 13.43 11.32
N ILE A 40 0.22 13.16 10.33
CA ILE A 40 0.50 11.83 9.82
C ILE A 40 1.93 11.46 10.21
N ALA A 41 2.07 10.37 10.96
CA ALA A 41 3.37 9.80 11.29
C ALA A 41 3.60 8.52 10.49
N ILE A 42 4.66 8.48 9.70
CA ILE A 42 5.08 7.31 8.93
C ILE A 42 6.18 6.61 9.73
N ILE A 43 5.88 5.42 10.26
CA ILE A 43 6.81 4.62 11.05
C ILE A 43 7.35 3.49 10.18
N GLY A 44 8.63 3.22 10.30
CA GLY A 44 9.22 2.07 9.65
C GLY A 44 10.73 2.00 9.85
N ASN A 45 11.35 1.09 9.11
CA ASN A 45 12.79 0.89 9.15
C ASN A 45 13.51 1.81 8.13
N ASN A 46 14.55 1.28 7.49
CA ASN A 46 15.32 1.91 6.42
C ASN A 46 14.47 2.55 5.30
N LEU A 47 13.28 2.01 4.98
CA LEU A 47 12.40 2.64 3.98
C LEU A 47 11.92 4.02 4.45
N ALA A 48 11.35 4.10 5.65
CA ALA A 48 10.86 5.35 6.22
C ALA A 48 12.00 6.37 6.42
N ASP A 49 13.18 5.87 6.81
CA ASP A 49 14.41 6.67 6.92
C ASP A 49 14.87 7.22 5.56
N ARG A 50 14.76 6.47 4.46
CA ARG A 50 15.10 7.01 3.13
C ARG A 50 14.05 7.96 2.59
N MET A 51 12.78 7.72 2.90
CA MET A 51 11.71 8.58 2.42
C MET A 51 11.87 10.03 2.93
N GLN A 52 12.43 10.27 4.12
CA GLN A 52 12.66 11.65 4.60
C GLN A 52 13.62 12.44 3.72
N HIS A 53 14.51 11.75 3.01
CA HIS A 53 15.46 12.38 2.09
C HIS A 53 14.84 12.76 0.74
N HIS A 54 13.69 12.19 0.38
CA HIS A 54 13.15 12.32 -0.98
C HIS A 54 11.83 13.06 -1.11
N GLY A 55 11.16 13.46 -0.02
CA GLY A 55 10.05 14.44 0.05
C GLY A 55 8.82 14.27 -0.87
N TRP A 56 8.84 13.32 -1.81
CA TRP A 56 7.90 13.22 -2.92
C TRP A 56 6.49 12.90 -2.46
N LEU A 57 6.38 12.08 -1.40
CA LEU A 57 5.09 11.66 -0.85
C LEU A 57 4.38 12.85 -0.19
N GLU A 58 5.10 13.68 0.56
CA GLU A 58 4.56 14.89 1.17
C GLU A 58 4.08 15.87 0.12
N THR A 59 4.89 16.10 -0.92
CA THR A 59 4.51 16.99 -2.02
C THR A 59 3.27 16.48 -2.72
N TYR A 60 3.18 15.17 -2.98
CA TYR A 60 2.03 14.56 -3.61
C TYR A 60 0.77 14.69 -2.75
N LEU A 61 0.85 14.37 -1.45
CA LEU A 61 -0.28 14.50 -0.54
C LEU A 61 -0.74 15.95 -0.37
N GLN A 62 0.19 16.91 -0.35
CA GLN A 62 -0.16 18.33 -0.27
C GLN A 62 -0.77 18.86 -1.58
N ALA A 63 -0.39 18.29 -2.74
CA ALA A 63 -0.97 18.63 -4.03
C ALA A 63 -2.40 18.08 -4.19
N GLU A 64 -2.65 16.87 -3.70
CA GLU A 64 -3.97 16.24 -3.73
C GLU A 64 -4.93 16.87 -2.71
N PHE A 65 -4.41 17.25 -1.53
CA PHE A 65 -5.20 17.82 -0.42
C PHE A 65 -4.75 19.24 -0.04
N PRO A 66 -4.80 20.22 -0.95
CA PRO A 66 -4.20 21.54 -0.73
C PRO A 66 -4.84 22.30 0.44
N GLN A 67 -6.14 22.10 0.67
CA GLN A 67 -6.87 22.76 1.76
C GLN A 67 -6.66 22.11 3.13
N HIS A 68 -6.10 20.90 3.18
CA HIS A 68 -6.00 20.13 4.42
C HIS A 68 -4.78 20.49 5.25
N ARG A 69 -3.76 21.17 4.69
CA ARG A 69 -2.54 21.59 5.43
C ARG A 69 -1.97 20.44 6.29
N LEU A 70 -1.67 19.32 5.65
CA LEU A 70 -1.25 18.08 6.32
C LEU A 70 0.14 18.25 6.94
N SER A 71 0.32 17.74 8.15
CA SER A 71 1.62 17.71 8.83
C SER A 71 2.17 16.30 8.83
N ILE A 72 3.21 16.04 8.02
CA ILE A 72 3.76 14.69 7.85
C ILE A 72 5.12 14.60 8.55
N ARG A 73 5.32 13.54 9.33
CA ARG A 73 6.58 13.22 10.02
C ARG A 73 6.97 11.79 9.71
N LYS A 74 8.24 11.59 9.33
CA LYS A 74 8.80 10.26 9.13
C LYS A 74 9.62 9.89 10.35
N LEU A 75 9.24 8.79 10.97
CA LEU A 75 9.88 8.22 12.15
C LEU A 75 10.50 6.90 11.72
N GLY A 76 11.53 7.01 10.89
CA GLY A 76 12.29 5.88 10.38
C GLY A 76 13.59 5.69 11.16
N PHE A 77 13.89 4.47 11.57
CA PHE A 77 15.21 4.12 12.08
C PHE A 77 15.72 2.84 11.44
N THR A 78 16.94 2.86 10.90
CA THR A 78 17.53 1.68 10.26
C THR A 78 17.72 0.57 11.29
N GLY A 79 17.22 -0.63 10.96
CA GLY A 79 17.25 -1.76 11.90
C GLY A 79 16.11 -1.74 12.94
N ASP A 80 15.09 -0.89 12.75
CA ASP A 80 13.87 -0.99 13.55
C ASP A 80 13.14 -2.32 13.27
N GLU A 81 12.88 -3.07 14.33
CA GLU A 81 12.22 -4.36 14.30
C GLU A 81 11.04 -4.34 15.27
N VAL A 82 9.89 -4.80 14.79
CA VAL A 82 8.72 -4.98 15.64
C VAL A 82 8.97 -6.18 16.55
N LYS A 83 9.35 -5.92 17.80
CA LYS A 83 9.54 -6.98 18.79
C LYS A 83 8.20 -7.66 19.10
N PRO A 84 8.04 -8.97 18.85
CA PRO A 84 6.82 -9.66 19.22
C PRO A 84 6.68 -9.69 20.75
N ALA A 85 5.44 -9.54 21.23
CA ALA A 85 5.13 -9.52 22.67
C ALA A 85 5.56 -10.79 23.44
N ARG A 86 6.00 -11.84 22.74
CA ARG A 86 6.43 -13.13 23.28
C ARG A 86 7.79 -13.09 23.98
N ASP A 87 8.63 -12.09 23.66
CA ASP A 87 9.97 -11.91 24.25
C ASP A 87 10.00 -10.96 25.45
N ARG A 88 8.85 -10.65 26.06
CA ARG A 88 8.84 -9.93 27.34
C ARG A 88 9.26 -10.91 28.44
N PRO A 89 10.44 -10.77 29.09
CA PRO A 89 10.75 -11.57 30.27
C PRO A 89 9.73 -11.19 31.34
N THR A 90 8.91 -12.15 31.77
CA THR A 90 8.04 -12.01 32.92
C THR A 90 8.92 -11.80 34.14
N SER A 91 9.19 -10.55 34.48
CA SER A 91 9.82 -10.17 35.76
C SER A 91 8.82 -10.40 36.89
N ALA A 92 8.70 -11.66 37.31
CA ALA A 92 8.16 -12.04 38.61
C ALA A 92 8.68 -13.44 38.94
N ALA A 93 9.96 -13.53 39.30
CA ALA A 93 10.39 -14.66 40.12
C ALA A 93 9.78 -14.44 41.51
N PRO A 94 8.98 -15.37 42.07
CA PRO A 94 8.58 -15.26 43.46
C PRO A 94 9.85 -15.35 44.30
N THR A 95 10.22 -14.26 44.97
CA THR A 95 11.23 -14.27 46.03
C THR A 95 10.77 -15.30 47.07
N SER A 96 11.50 -16.41 47.14
CA SER A 96 11.35 -17.43 48.17
C SER A 96 11.69 -16.82 49.53
N GLY A 97 10.68 -16.72 50.39
CA GLY A 97 10.80 -16.48 51.83
C GLY A 97 10.21 -17.66 52.59
#